data_AF-A0A735VYY6-F1
#
_entry.id   AF-A0A735VYY6-F1
#
_cell.length_a   1.000
_cell.length_b   1.000
_cell.length_c   1.000
_cell.angle_alpha   90.00
_cell.angle_beta   90.00
_cell.angle_gamma   90.00
#
_symmetry.space_group_name_H-M   'P 1'
#
loop_
_entity.id
_entity.type
_entity.pdbx_description
1 polymer ?
#
loop_
_entity_poly.entity_id
_entity_poly.type
_entity_poly.pdbx_seq_one_letter_code
_entity_poly.pdbx_strand_id
1 'polypeptide(L)'
;MTEHQSNFKDGGSPSRQDDDVCKDILFSGSNDEQCFDAEAGCFTKDTIVSTSEGPFHLGDLRDFNKKLNVITQAGSVLTSGGVARGGVQDVFGLLTDSSYIKGTSVHRVLRISGDSTSEMTALTDLRKGDLVLCQKGIPGSQVPVYNDERLDVSDAQELGKHISNMSMDNIQGSGLYLSDKFHNKSGYFSINIYNVLKKFDAFVFRIPKKILYAPKEYVAAYLRGYFDGGTRFHLNRITATAACRELASDIVYLLNLFEINAEITTTLTGFEVVISGRDDIDRFRQEIEFLKNTHDFSGARVKPVNSGIDYEKLCQEYNARVPEMSQSFLRLPPDLTELMKNLDKYEESFRQLGLEHKFNTLRLLSHTGCRVTEVTEYAKYTGKDEVFGVVNVDGSHTWCANGIVVSDIVHPDNTAGQI
;
A
#
# COMPACT_ATOMS: atom_id res chain seq x y z
N MET A 1 -33.70 30.22 -67.13
CA MET A 1 -34.26 29.36 -68.20
C MET A 1 -33.70 27.96 -67.99
N THR A 2 -34.59 27.04 -67.60
CA THR A 2 -34.72 25.62 -68.04
C THR A 2 -33.45 24.89 -68.51
N GLU A 3 -33.19 23.63 -68.22
CA GLU A 3 -33.80 22.53 -67.46
C GLU A 3 -32.87 21.35 -67.82
N HIS A 4 -32.54 20.47 -66.88
CA HIS A 4 -32.64 19.04 -67.18
C HIS A 4 -32.70 18.22 -65.89
N GLN A 5 -33.86 17.58 -65.74
CA GLN A 5 -34.17 16.52 -64.79
C GLN A 5 -33.50 15.22 -65.22
N SER A 6 -33.09 14.41 -64.24
CA SER A 6 -33.33 12.96 -64.31
C SER A 6 -33.65 12.46 -62.90
N ASN A 7 -34.68 11.65 -62.82
CA ASN A 7 -35.55 11.46 -61.67
C ASN A 7 -35.50 9.97 -61.24
N PHE A 8 -35.55 9.72 -59.90
CA PHE A 8 -36.03 8.51 -59.19
C PHE A 8 -35.15 7.24 -59.22
N LYS A 9 -34.97 6.44 -58.14
CA LYS A 9 -35.84 6.00 -57.02
C LYS A 9 -35.01 5.64 -55.76
N ASP A 10 -35.36 6.12 -54.57
CA ASP A 10 -36.18 5.50 -53.48
C ASP A 10 -35.37 4.81 -52.37
N GLY A 11 -35.77 5.11 -51.12
CA GLY A 11 -35.27 4.53 -49.86
C GLY A 11 -34.59 5.61 -49.02
N GLY A 12 -35.30 6.51 -48.34
CA GLY A 12 -36.33 6.24 -47.35
C GLY A 12 -35.80 6.68 -45.99
N SER A 13 -35.99 7.95 -45.66
CA SER A 13 -35.93 8.44 -44.27
C SER A 13 -37.35 8.39 -43.71
N PRO A 14 -37.54 8.03 -42.43
CA PRO A 14 -38.03 9.07 -41.51
C PRO A 14 -37.57 8.95 -40.04
N SER A 15 -37.31 10.14 -39.48
CA SER A 15 -37.64 10.68 -38.16
C SER A 15 -38.00 9.79 -36.95
N ARG A 16 -37.31 10.08 -35.83
CA ARG A 16 -37.79 10.35 -34.44
C ARG A 16 -39.11 9.69 -33.99
N GLN A 17 -39.02 8.85 -32.95
CA GLN A 17 -39.45 9.18 -31.57
C GLN A 17 -39.19 8.00 -30.62
N ASP A 18 -38.94 8.38 -29.37
CA ASP A 18 -38.79 7.64 -28.12
C ASP A 18 -39.32 6.19 -28.07
N ASP A 19 -38.52 5.28 -27.49
CA ASP A 19 -38.96 4.40 -26.39
C ASP A 19 -37.78 3.59 -25.82
N ASP A 20 -37.49 3.92 -24.57
CA ASP A 20 -37.05 3.09 -23.46
C ASP A 20 -36.99 1.57 -23.71
N VAL A 21 -35.79 1.01 -23.86
CA VAL A 21 -35.54 -0.44 -23.69
C VAL A 21 -34.14 -0.68 -23.10
N CYS A 22 -34.01 -0.44 -21.80
CA CYS A 22 -33.25 -1.35 -20.96
C CYS A 22 -33.89 -2.74 -21.07
N LYS A 23 -33.32 -3.64 -21.88
CA LYS A 23 -33.59 -5.08 -21.80
C LYS A 23 -32.29 -5.85 -21.73
N ASP A 24 -32.00 -6.28 -20.51
CA ASP A 24 -31.66 -7.65 -20.19
C ASP A 24 -30.65 -8.33 -21.12
N ILE A 25 -29.37 -8.04 -20.86
CA ILE A 25 -28.34 -9.06 -21.04
C ILE A 25 -28.50 -10.03 -19.87
N LEU A 26 -29.38 -11.01 -20.08
CA LEU A 26 -29.51 -12.22 -19.30
C LEU A 26 -28.16 -12.93 -19.26
N PHE A 27 -27.45 -12.81 -18.14
CA PHE A 27 -26.41 -13.76 -17.76
C PHE A 27 -27.10 -15.07 -17.37
N SER A 28 -27.22 -15.99 -18.33
CA SER A 28 -27.58 -17.38 -18.05
C SER A 28 -26.41 -18.05 -17.32
N GLY A 29 -26.65 -18.44 -16.07
CA GLY A 29 -25.63 -18.87 -15.11
C GLY A 29 -25.23 -20.35 -15.15
N SER A 30 -24.32 -20.64 -14.20
CA SER A 30 -23.85 -21.91 -13.59
C SER A 30 -22.31 -22.00 -13.70
N ASN A 31 -21.47 -22.02 -12.65
CA ASN A 31 -21.65 -22.36 -11.23
C ASN A 31 -20.64 -21.61 -10.32
N ASP A 32 -21.13 -21.16 -9.16
CA ASP A 32 -20.44 -20.85 -7.89
C ASP A 32 -19.15 -19.99 -7.88
N GLU A 33 -19.31 -18.66 -8.00
CA GLU A 33 -18.41 -17.69 -7.35
C GLU A 33 -19.20 -17.02 -6.21
N GLN A 34 -18.96 -17.43 -4.96
CA GLN A 34 -19.56 -16.77 -3.79
C GLN A 34 -19.13 -15.30 -3.76
N CYS A 35 -20.06 -14.39 -4.05
CA CYS A 35 -19.90 -12.98 -3.75
C CYS A 35 -20.31 -12.73 -2.29
N PHE A 36 -19.49 -12.01 -1.53
CA PHE A 36 -19.82 -11.63 -0.17
C PHE A 36 -20.94 -10.59 -0.10
N ASP A 37 -21.68 -10.60 1.02
CA ASP A 37 -22.63 -9.55 1.36
C ASP A 37 -21.97 -8.17 1.32
N ALA A 38 -22.76 -7.15 0.96
CA ALA A 38 -22.35 -5.75 0.88
C ALA A 38 -21.82 -5.15 2.21
N GLU A 39 -21.90 -5.90 3.30
CA GLU A 39 -21.41 -5.53 4.63
C GLU A 39 -19.97 -6.03 4.92
N ALA A 40 -19.41 -6.90 4.09
CA ALA A 40 -18.04 -7.38 4.25
C ALA A 40 -17.03 -6.37 3.69
N GLY A 41 -16.07 -5.95 4.52
CA GLY A 41 -15.04 -5.02 4.11
C GLY A 41 -14.17 -5.59 2.99
N CYS A 42 -13.99 -4.85 1.89
CA CYS A 42 -13.17 -5.24 0.74
C CYS A 42 -12.28 -4.10 0.21
N PHE A 43 -11.29 -4.43 -0.63
CA PHE A 43 -10.39 -3.48 -1.31
C PHE A 43 -10.40 -3.65 -2.83
N THR A 44 -9.95 -2.63 -3.55
CA THR A 44 -9.82 -2.69 -5.02
C THR A 44 -8.73 -3.65 -5.47
N LYS A 45 -8.86 -4.17 -6.70
CA LYS A 45 -7.99 -5.19 -7.31
C LYS A 45 -6.48 -4.89 -7.28
N ASP A 46 -6.13 -3.61 -7.27
CA ASP A 46 -4.77 -3.08 -7.32
C ASP A 46 -4.11 -2.91 -5.94
N THR A 47 -4.83 -3.28 -4.87
CA THR A 47 -4.27 -3.39 -3.52
C THR A 47 -3.22 -4.49 -3.47
N ILE A 48 -2.07 -4.17 -2.90
CA ILE A 48 -0.93 -5.06 -2.69
C ILE A 48 -1.14 -5.83 -1.40
N VAL A 49 -1.13 -7.16 -1.48
CA VAL A 49 -1.16 -8.09 -0.36
C VAL A 49 0.26 -8.55 -0.06
N SER A 50 0.69 -8.45 1.20
CA SER A 50 1.98 -9.01 1.63
C SER A 50 1.84 -10.51 1.95
N THR A 51 2.47 -11.36 1.15
CA THR A 51 2.41 -12.84 1.27
C THR A 51 3.77 -13.43 1.59
N SER A 52 3.82 -14.73 1.91
CA SER A 52 5.09 -15.45 2.10
C SER A 52 5.94 -15.57 0.83
N GLU A 53 5.34 -15.41 -0.35
CA GLU A 53 6.01 -15.52 -1.65
C GLU A 53 6.38 -14.15 -2.24
N GLY A 54 6.07 -13.06 -1.52
CA GLY A 54 6.24 -11.70 -1.97
C GLY A 54 4.92 -10.91 -2.01
N PRO A 55 4.97 -9.65 -2.46
CA PRO A 55 3.76 -8.87 -2.69
C PRO A 55 3.01 -9.35 -3.93
N PHE A 56 1.68 -9.34 -3.88
CA PHE A 56 0.82 -9.58 -5.04
C PHE A 56 -0.31 -8.57 -5.10
N HIS A 57 -0.78 -8.22 -6.29
CA HIS A 57 -2.06 -7.52 -6.38
C HIS A 57 -3.21 -8.46 -6.04
N LEU A 58 -4.15 -7.97 -5.24
CA LEU A 58 -5.29 -8.73 -4.75
C LEU A 58 -6.12 -9.34 -5.89
N GLY A 59 -6.29 -8.61 -7.00
CA GLY A 59 -7.00 -9.09 -8.18
C GLY A 59 -6.31 -10.23 -8.94
N ASP A 60 -4.98 -10.37 -8.79
CA ASP A 60 -4.22 -11.48 -9.40
C ASP A 60 -4.28 -12.76 -8.58
N LEU A 61 -4.69 -12.63 -7.32
CA LEU A 61 -4.88 -13.75 -6.41
C LEU A 61 -6.27 -14.41 -6.56
N ARG A 62 -7.09 -13.93 -7.51
CA ARG A 62 -8.45 -14.40 -7.78
C ARG A 62 -8.49 -15.88 -8.19
N ASP A 63 -7.49 -16.36 -8.93
CA ASP A 63 -7.50 -17.71 -9.51
C ASP A 63 -7.14 -18.80 -8.49
N PHE A 64 -7.01 -18.45 -7.22
CA PHE A 64 -6.52 -19.35 -6.19
C PHE A 64 -7.64 -19.90 -5.32
N ASN A 65 -8.14 -21.07 -5.71
CA ASN A 65 -8.57 -22.13 -4.78
C ASN A 65 -7.41 -22.62 -3.88
N LYS A 66 -6.34 -21.83 -3.71
CA LYS A 66 -5.21 -22.14 -2.84
C LYS A 66 -5.32 -21.31 -1.57
N LYS A 67 -5.12 -22.02 -0.47
CA LYS A 67 -4.63 -21.47 0.77
C LYS A 67 -3.50 -20.47 0.48
N LEU A 68 -3.75 -19.21 0.79
CA LEU A 68 -2.79 -18.12 0.61
C LEU A 68 -2.14 -17.82 1.96
N ASN A 69 -0.82 -17.86 2.01
CA ASN A 69 -0.08 -17.53 3.22
C ASN A 69 0.20 -16.03 3.27
N VAL A 70 -0.43 -15.33 4.21
CA VAL A 70 -0.35 -13.87 4.36
C VAL A 70 0.47 -13.49 5.58
N ILE A 71 1.10 -12.32 5.52
CA ILE A 71 1.78 -11.72 6.66
C ILE A 71 0.73 -11.03 7.52
N THR A 72 0.60 -11.50 8.76
CA THR A 72 -0.31 -10.98 9.78
C THR A 72 0.32 -9.86 10.59
N GLN A 73 -0.48 -9.12 11.36
CA GLN A 73 -0.02 -8.01 12.21
C GLN A 73 1.18 -8.36 13.11
N ALA A 74 1.29 -9.61 13.56
CA ALA A 74 2.40 -10.08 14.41
C ALA A 74 3.68 -10.39 13.62
N GLY A 75 3.70 -10.14 12.31
CA GLY A 75 4.78 -10.51 11.39
C GLY A 75 4.82 -12.01 11.08
N SER A 76 3.88 -12.79 11.64
CA SER A 76 3.77 -14.22 11.40
C SER A 76 3.11 -14.49 10.06
N VAL A 77 3.58 -15.52 9.37
CA VAL A 77 2.99 -16.01 8.12
C VAL A 77 1.92 -17.05 8.47
N LEU A 78 0.64 -16.71 8.24
CA LEU A 78 -0.48 -17.60 8.52
C LEU A 78 -1.26 -17.91 7.24
N THR A 79 -1.88 -19.07 7.23
CA THR A 79 -2.73 -19.50 6.12
C THR A 79 -4.06 -18.74 6.17
N SER A 80 -4.54 -18.35 4.99
CA SER A 80 -5.87 -17.82 4.77
C SER A 80 -6.69 -18.77 3.90
N GLY A 81 -8.00 -18.62 3.91
CA GLY A 81 -8.93 -19.31 3.00
C GLY A 81 -8.86 -18.83 1.55
N GLY A 82 -7.98 -17.87 1.22
CA GLY A 82 -7.79 -17.33 -0.13
C GLY A 82 -8.31 -15.91 -0.27
N VAL A 83 -8.63 -15.54 -1.51
CA VAL A 83 -9.20 -14.24 -1.88
C VAL A 83 -10.56 -14.47 -2.49
N ALA A 84 -11.57 -13.70 -2.05
CA ALA A 84 -12.90 -13.77 -2.64
C ALA A 84 -13.43 -12.41 -3.06
N ARG A 85 -14.42 -12.47 -3.94
CA ARG A 85 -15.00 -11.32 -4.63
C ARG A 85 -16.08 -10.69 -3.77
N GLY A 86 -16.04 -9.38 -3.64
CA GLY A 86 -17.11 -8.57 -3.04
C GLY A 86 -18.02 -7.93 -4.08
N GLY A 87 -17.83 -8.20 -5.38
CA GLY A 87 -18.59 -7.58 -6.46
C GLY A 87 -18.21 -6.11 -6.68
N VAL A 88 -19.11 -5.35 -7.33
CA VAL A 88 -18.90 -3.91 -7.58
C VAL A 88 -19.54 -3.11 -6.44
N GLN A 89 -18.72 -2.34 -5.72
CA GLN A 89 -19.16 -1.58 -4.55
C GLN A 89 -18.65 -0.13 -4.57
N ASP A 90 -19.20 0.72 -3.71
CA ASP A 90 -18.68 2.07 -3.47
C ASP A 90 -17.30 2.01 -2.79
N VAL A 91 -16.34 2.74 -3.34
CA VAL A 91 -14.94 2.73 -2.90
C VAL A 91 -14.55 4.09 -2.33
N PHE A 92 -13.78 4.04 -1.25
CA PHE A 92 -13.22 5.17 -0.55
C PHE A 92 -11.70 5.05 -0.49
N GLY A 93 -11.00 6.11 -0.86
CA GLY A 93 -9.55 6.19 -0.84
C GLY A 93 -9.04 6.92 0.39
N LEU A 94 -8.21 6.28 1.20
CA LEU A 94 -7.55 6.83 2.38
C LEU A 94 -6.07 7.05 2.09
N LEU A 95 -5.56 8.26 2.35
CA LEU A 95 -4.14 8.59 2.21
C LEU A 95 -3.49 8.74 3.58
N THR A 96 -2.40 8.01 3.78
CA THR A 96 -1.49 8.20 4.91
C THR A 96 -0.18 8.82 4.42
N ASP A 97 0.70 9.19 5.34
CA ASP A 97 2.05 9.61 5.01
C ASP A 97 2.91 8.48 4.42
N SER A 98 2.43 7.23 4.32
CA SER A 98 3.23 6.12 3.78
C SER A 98 2.51 5.21 2.80
N SER A 99 1.21 5.39 2.61
CA SER A 99 0.42 4.48 1.77
C SER A 99 -0.87 5.16 1.31
N TYR A 100 -1.43 4.64 0.22
CA TYR A 100 -2.76 4.97 -0.27
C TYR A 100 -3.54 3.68 -0.48
N ILE A 101 -4.64 3.50 0.24
CA ILE A 101 -5.52 2.31 0.15
C ILE A 101 -6.91 2.71 -0.34
N LYS A 102 -7.54 1.84 -1.12
CA LYS A 102 -8.89 2.03 -1.66
C LYS A 102 -9.77 0.83 -1.34
N GLY A 103 -10.81 1.05 -0.55
CA GLY A 103 -11.71 -0.02 -0.13
C GLY A 103 -13.11 0.45 0.21
N THR A 104 -13.97 -0.48 0.55
CA THR A 104 -15.34 -0.24 1.01
C THR A 104 -15.32 0.54 2.32
N SER A 105 -16.37 1.32 2.60
CA SER A 105 -16.48 2.15 3.80
C SER A 105 -16.24 1.40 5.12
N VAL A 106 -16.72 0.15 5.18
CA VAL A 106 -16.72 -0.70 6.38
C VAL A 106 -15.44 -1.50 6.60
N HIS A 107 -14.50 -1.49 5.65
CA HIS A 107 -13.25 -2.26 5.83
C HIS A 107 -12.44 -1.68 6.99
N ARG A 108 -11.90 -2.53 7.87
CA ARG A 108 -11.26 -2.07 9.10
C ARG A 108 -9.74 -2.06 9.00
N VAL A 109 -9.16 -0.99 9.53
CA VAL A 109 -7.72 -0.72 9.61
C VAL A 109 -7.32 -0.71 11.08
N LEU A 110 -6.15 -1.26 11.41
CA LEU A 110 -5.63 -1.24 12.77
C LEU A 110 -5.10 0.16 13.11
N ARG A 111 -5.89 0.88 13.91
CA ARG A 111 -5.56 2.19 14.46
C ARG A 111 -4.80 2.03 15.78
N ILE A 112 -3.77 2.85 15.96
CA ILE A 112 -2.98 2.94 17.19
C ILE A 112 -3.32 4.25 17.89
N SER A 113 -3.69 4.17 19.16
CA SER A 113 -3.97 5.33 20.01
C SER A 113 -2.76 5.68 20.85
N GLY A 114 -2.57 6.96 21.15
CA GLY A 114 -1.42 7.43 21.94
C GLY A 114 -1.37 6.89 23.37
N ASP A 115 -2.47 6.38 23.90
CA ASP A 115 -2.54 5.71 25.20
C ASP A 115 -2.07 4.24 25.16
N SER A 116 -1.40 3.81 24.09
CA SER A 116 -0.95 2.42 23.88
C SER A 116 -2.11 1.42 23.72
N THR A 117 -3.27 1.85 23.25
CA THR A 117 -4.33 0.95 22.82
C THR A 117 -4.34 0.83 21.30
N SER A 118 -4.96 -0.23 20.79
CA SER A 118 -5.18 -0.43 19.37
C SER A 118 -6.59 -0.95 19.10
N GLU A 119 -7.16 -0.55 17.97
CA GLU A 119 -8.51 -0.93 17.59
C GLU A 119 -8.67 -1.04 16.08
N MET A 120 -9.54 -1.94 15.64
CA MET A 120 -9.93 -2.08 14.24
C MET A 120 -11.00 -1.04 13.90
N THR A 121 -10.60 0.03 13.20
CA THR A 121 -11.47 1.17 12.86
C THR A 121 -11.89 1.12 11.40
N ALA A 122 -13.17 1.38 11.09
CA ALA A 122 -13.63 1.42 9.71
C ALA A 122 -12.92 2.52 8.90
N LEU A 123 -12.69 2.25 7.62
CA LEU A 123 -11.90 3.10 6.73
C LEU A 123 -12.47 4.52 6.64
N THR A 124 -13.80 4.68 6.64
CA THR A 124 -14.46 5.99 6.62
C THR A 124 -14.57 6.67 7.98
N ASP A 125 -14.24 5.98 9.07
CA ASP A 125 -14.25 6.55 10.42
C ASP A 125 -12.92 7.19 10.80
N LEU A 126 -11.84 6.82 10.11
CA LEU A 126 -10.53 7.44 10.25
C LEU A 126 -10.55 8.93 9.90
N ARG A 127 -9.77 9.70 10.64
CA ARG A 127 -9.63 11.15 10.55
C ARG A 127 -8.18 11.53 10.34
N LYS A 128 -7.97 12.74 9.81
CA LYS A 128 -6.62 13.31 9.67
C LYS A 128 -5.94 13.37 11.05
N GLY A 129 -4.70 12.89 11.13
CA GLY A 129 -3.93 12.79 12.37
C GLY A 129 -4.08 11.45 13.09
N ASP A 130 -5.00 10.58 12.68
CA ASP A 130 -5.05 9.22 13.22
C ASP A 130 -3.80 8.44 12.80
N LEU A 131 -3.30 7.61 13.71
CA LEU A 131 -2.14 6.76 13.48
C LEU A 131 -2.60 5.35 13.19
N VAL A 132 -2.10 4.76 12.11
CA VAL A 132 -2.42 3.38 11.73
C VAL A 132 -1.15 2.54 11.63
N LEU A 133 -1.27 1.25 11.87
CA LEU A 133 -0.12 0.34 11.85
C LEU A 133 0.29 0.02 10.41
N CYS A 134 1.55 0.29 10.10
CA CYS A 134 2.22 -0.10 8.87
C CYS A 134 3.23 -1.20 9.19
N GLN A 135 3.28 -2.22 8.33
CA GLN A 135 4.13 -3.38 8.45
C GLN A 135 4.87 -3.66 7.15
N LYS A 136 6.13 -4.06 7.29
CA LYS A 136 7.01 -4.49 6.21
C LYS A 136 6.54 -5.80 5.58
N GLY A 137 6.55 -5.84 4.26
CA GLY A 137 6.42 -7.06 3.47
C GLY A 137 7.74 -7.79 3.24
N ILE A 138 7.67 -8.95 2.59
CA ILE A 138 8.84 -9.72 2.16
C ILE A 138 9.03 -9.51 0.64
N PRO A 139 10.27 -9.39 0.13
CA PRO A 139 10.51 -9.34 -1.31
C PRO A 139 9.97 -10.58 -2.03
N GLY A 140 9.60 -10.40 -3.29
CA GLY A 140 9.20 -11.52 -4.14
C GLY A 140 10.37 -12.42 -4.55
N SER A 141 10.05 -13.40 -5.37
CA SER A 141 11.02 -14.38 -5.89
C SER A 141 10.91 -14.60 -7.40
N GLN A 142 9.96 -13.94 -8.07
CA GLN A 142 9.67 -14.18 -9.48
C GLN A 142 10.59 -13.34 -10.37
N VAL A 143 11.61 -13.98 -10.95
CA VAL A 143 12.49 -13.29 -11.92
C VAL A 143 11.67 -12.81 -13.12
N PRO A 144 11.72 -11.52 -13.49
CA PRO A 144 10.98 -10.99 -14.63
C PRO A 144 11.37 -11.68 -15.95
N VAL A 145 10.37 -12.04 -16.75
CA VAL A 145 10.55 -12.71 -18.06
C VAL A 145 9.80 -11.94 -19.16
N TYR A 146 10.35 -11.89 -20.37
CA TYR A 146 9.71 -11.38 -21.57
C TYR A 146 10.08 -12.25 -22.78
N ASN A 147 9.09 -12.73 -23.54
CA ASN A 147 9.29 -13.69 -24.63
C ASN A 147 10.15 -14.90 -24.23
N ASP A 148 9.84 -15.49 -23.08
CA ASP A 148 10.55 -16.64 -22.48
C ASP A 148 12.02 -16.40 -22.09
N GLU A 149 12.51 -15.16 -22.22
CA GLU A 149 13.85 -14.74 -21.79
C GLU A 149 13.79 -14.01 -20.45
N ARG A 150 14.75 -14.32 -19.56
CA ARG A 150 14.92 -13.59 -18.30
C ARG A 150 15.42 -12.18 -18.60
N LEU A 151 14.74 -11.19 -18.04
CA LEU A 151 15.21 -9.80 -18.07
C LEU A 151 16.37 -9.62 -17.10
N ASP A 152 17.24 -8.67 -17.40
CA ASP A 152 18.38 -8.32 -16.55
C ASP A 152 17.97 -7.29 -15.47
N VAL A 153 18.73 -7.23 -14.38
CA VAL A 153 18.58 -6.21 -13.34
C VAL A 153 18.73 -4.79 -13.93
N SER A 154 19.58 -4.63 -14.95
CA SER A 154 19.73 -3.37 -15.70
C SER A 154 18.47 -2.95 -16.46
N ASP A 155 17.65 -3.88 -16.96
CA ASP A 155 16.35 -3.57 -17.58
C ASP A 155 15.40 -2.94 -16.55
N ALA A 156 15.39 -3.45 -15.31
CA ALA A 156 14.58 -2.91 -14.23
C ALA A 156 15.03 -1.49 -13.85
N GLN A 157 16.34 -1.24 -13.84
CA GLN A 157 16.89 0.10 -13.60
C GLN A 157 16.51 1.09 -14.71
N GLU A 158 16.62 0.69 -15.98
CA GLU A 158 16.22 1.53 -17.11
C GLU A 158 14.71 1.86 -17.06
N LEU A 159 13.88 0.86 -16.73
CA LEU A 159 12.45 1.06 -16.49
C LEU A 159 12.20 2.11 -15.40
N GLY A 160 12.83 1.97 -14.23
CA GLY A 160 12.67 2.92 -13.12
C GLY A 160 12.96 4.36 -13.55
N LYS A 161 14.06 4.56 -14.29
CA LYS A 161 14.45 5.87 -14.82
C LYS A 161 13.40 6.45 -15.77
N HIS A 162 12.84 5.64 -16.66
CA HIS A 162 11.80 6.09 -17.58
C HIS A 162 10.50 6.48 -16.87
N ILE A 163 10.03 5.67 -15.92
CA ILE A 163 8.82 6.00 -15.14
C ILE A 163 9.02 7.31 -14.36
N SER A 164 10.19 7.50 -13.75
CA SER A 164 10.52 8.73 -13.02
C SER A 164 10.53 9.98 -13.91
N ASN A 165 11.17 9.92 -15.08
CA ASN A 165 11.18 11.03 -16.03
C ASN A 165 9.76 11.38 -16.50
N MET A 166 8.97 10.37 -16.89
CA MET A 166 7.60 10.59 -17.34
C MET A 166 6.69 11.12 -16.22
N SER A 167 6.93 10.69 -14.99
CA SER A 167 6.26 11.22 -13.80
C SER A 167 6.55 12.72 -13.65
N MET A 168 7.81 13.14 -13.79
CA MET A 168 8.21 14.54 -13.73
C MET A 168 7.62 15.38 -14.88
N ASP A 169 7.63 14.85 -16.11
CA ASP A 169 7.07 15.54 -17.28
C ASP A 169 5.58 15.81 -17.13
N ASN A 170 4.83 14.86 -16.57
CA ASN A 170 3.40 15.02 -16.28
C ASN A 170 3.12 16.10 -15.24
N ILE A 171 3.95 16.17 -14.20
CA ILE A 171 3.87 17.18 -13.13
C ILE A 171 4.13 18.60 -13.69
N GLN A 172 5.07 18.75 -14.62
CA GLN A 172 5.39 20.03 -15.27
C GLN A 172 4.42 20.37 -16.43
N GLY A 173 3.61 19.39 -16.84
CA GLY A 173 2.89 19.37 -18.10
C GLY A 173 1.49 19.98 -18.10
N SER A 174 0.71 19.86 -17.03
CA SER A 174 -0.75 20.04 -17.12
C SER A 174 -1.32 21.03 -16.09
N GLY A 175 -2.13 21.97 -16.57
CA GLY A 175 -3.14 22.68 -15.76
C GLY A 175 -4.47 21.93 -15.67
N LEU A 176 -4.50 20.67 -16.12
CA LEU A 176 -5.68 19.81 -16.22
C LEU A 176 -5.24 18.37 -15.92
N TYR A 177 -5.42 17.96 -14.66
CA TYR A 177 -5.23 16.58 -14.22
C TYR A 177 -6.31 15.69 -14.83
N LEU A 178 -5.99 15.01 -15.92
CA LEU A 178 -6.80 13.92 -16.47
C LEU A 178 -5.90 12.75 -16.90
N SER A 179 -6.26 11.58 -16.37
CA SER A 179 -6.03 10.22 -16.88
C SER A 179 -4.83 9.42 -16.38
N ASP A 180 -5.13 8.16 -16.13
CA ASP A 180 -4.31 7.03 -15.70
C ASP A 180 -3.24 6.60 -16.74
N LYS A 181 -2.74 7.53 -17.57
CA LYS A 181 -1.90 7.26 -18.75
C LYS A 181 -0.79 8.30 -18.93
N PHE A 182 0.30 7.87 -19.56
CA PHE A 182 1.46 8.72 -19.89
C PHE A 182 1.08 9.84 -20.87
N HIS A 183 1.41 11.11 -20.53
CA HIS A 183 1.38 12.22 -21.50
C HIS A 183 2.81 12.60 -21.86
N ASN A 184 3.09 12.74 -23.15
CA ASN A 184 4.39 13.14 -23.66
C ASN A 184 4.23 14.43 -24.48
N LYS A 185 4.73 15.56 -23.95
CA LYS A 185 4.65 16.87 -24.62
C LYS A 185 5.59 16.99 -25.83
N SER A 186 6.64 16.19 -25.92
CA SER A 186 7.65 16.28 -26.98
C SER A 186 7.38 15.35 -28.17
N GLY A 187 6.32 14.53 -28.14
CA GLY A 187 5.94 13.66 -29.27
C GLY A 187 6.93 12.53 -29.58
N TYR A 188 8.04 12.43 -28.83
CA TYR A 188 9.02 11.36 -28.96
C TYR A 188 8.80 10.33 -27.87
N PHE A 189 7.85 9.41 -28.10
CA PHE A 189 7.96 8.09 -27.49
C PHE A 189 9.10 7.39 -28.24
N SER A 190 10.32 7.45 -27.71
CA SER A 190 11.42 6.74 -28.36
C SER A 190 11.11 5.25 -28.38
N ILE A 191 11.47 4.57 -29.48
CA ILE A 191 11.30 3.11 -29.61
C ILE A 191 11.93 2.40 -28.39
N ASN A 192 13.02 2.95 -27.84
CA ASN A 192 13.68 2.44 -26.65
C ASN A 192 12.78 2.49 -25.41
N ILE A 193 12.15 3.64 -25.12
CA ILE A 193 11.21 3.76 -23.98
C ILE A 193 10.06 2.79 -24.16
N TYR A 194 9.42 2.76 -25.34
CA TYR A 194 8.32 1.84 -25.61
C TYR A 194 8.73 0.37 -25.41
N ASN A 195 9.90 -0.02 -25.90
CA ASN A 195 10.40 -1.39 -25.76
C ASN A 195 10.62 -1.77 -24.28
N VAL A 196 11.18 -0.86 -23.48
CA VAL A 196 11.37 -1.08 -22.04
C VAL A 196 10.02 -1.20 -21.34
N LEU A 197 9.08 -0.27 -21.58
CA LEU A 197 7.74 -0.36 -20.97
C LEU A 197 7.03 -1.67 -21.38
N LYS A 198 7.14 -2.07 -22.64
CA LYS A 198 6.54 -3.30 -23.17
C LYS A 198 7.11 -4.56 -22.51
N LYS A 199 8.42 -4.61 -22.22
CA LYS A 199 9.04 -5.74 -21.49
C LYS A 199 8.36 -5.99 -20.14
N PHE A 200 7.92 -4.93 -19.47
CA PHE A 200 7.33 -4.99 -18.13
C PHE A 200 5.81 -4.80 -18.07
N ASP A 201 5.15 -4.55 -19.21
CA ASP A 201 3.74 -4.14 -19.28
C ASP A 201 3.43 -2.87 -18.46
N ALA A 202 4.34 -1.89 -18.54
CA ALA A 202 4.36 -0.70 -17.70
C ALA A 202 3.71 0.50 -18.38
N PHE A 203 2.40 0.43 -18.65
CA PHE A 203 1.65 1.47 -19.39
C PHE A 203 0.78 2.40 -18.53
N VAL A 204 0.88 2.28 -17.20
CA VAL A 204 0.14 3.08 -16.21
C VAL A 204 1.11 3.58 -15.13
N PHE A 205 0.75 4.64 -14.40
CA PHE A 205 1.53 5.12 -13.26
C PHE A 205 1.34 4.25 -12.02
N ARG A 206 1.87 3.02 -12.10
CA ARG A 206 2.00 2.04 -11.02
C ARG A 206 3.32 1.31 -11.16
N ILE A 207 3.74 0.66 -10.08
CA ILE A 207 4.83 -0.30 -10.18
C ILE A 207 4.31 -1.51 -10.98
N PRO A 208 4.99 -1.91 -12.07
CA PRO A 208 4.57 -3.08 -12.84
C PRO A 208 4.66 -4.35 -12.01
N LYS A 209 3.70 -5.26 -12.20
CA LYS A 209 3.64 -6.57 -11.53
C LYS A 209 4.96 -7.32 -11.54
N LYS A 210 5.64 -7.33 -12.69
CA LYS A 210 6.93 -8.00 -12.84
C LYS A 210 8.00 -7.43 -11.90
N ILE A 211 7.99 -6.14 -11.57
CA ILE A 211 8.89 -5.55 -10.58
C ILE A 211 8.40 -5.84 -9.17
N LEU A 212 7.09 -5.69 -8.93
CA LEU A 212 6.49 -5.94 -7.62
C LEU A 212 6.81 -7.37 -7.14
N TYR A 213 6.67 -8.37 -8.03
CA TYR A 213 6.82 -9.79 -7.69
C TYR A 213 8.28 -10.27 -7.72
N ALA A 214 9.21 -9.37 -8.04
CA ALA A 214 10.61 -9.73 -8.28
C ALA A 214 11.43 -9.93 -7.01
N PRO A 215 12.56 -10.64 -7.13
CA PRO A 215 13.62 -10.62 -6.14
C PRO A 215 14.12 -9.21 -5.81
N LYS A 216 14.67 -9.05 -4.60
CA LYS A 216 15.12 -7.76 -4.06
C LYS A 216 16.08 -7.01 -4.99
N GLU A 217 16.92 -7.70 -5.75
CA GLU A 217 17.89 -7.08 -6.65
C GLU A 217 17.23 -6.31 -7.81
N TYR A 218 16.11 -6.83 -8.36
CA TYR A 218 15.36 -6.13 -9.40
C TYR A 218 14.59 -4.94 -8.82
N VAL A 219 14.02 -5.10 -7.62
CA VAL A 219 13.34 -4.02 -6.91
C VAL A 219 14.33 -2.89 -6.58
N ALA A 220 15.51 -3.23 -6.06
CA ALA A 220 16.58 -2.28 -5.76
C ALA A 220 17.05 -1.56 -7.02
N ALA A 221 17.23 -2.27 -8.13
CA ALA A 221 17.61 -1.66 -9.39
C ALA A 221 16.53 -0.73 -9.96
N TYR A 222 15.26 -1.14 -9.90
CA TYR A 222 14.14 -0.28 -10.26
C TYR A 222 14.12 1.00 -9.42
N LEU A 223 14.22 0.89 -8.10
CA LEU A 223 14.26 2.05 -7.19
C LEU A 223 15.48 2.94 -7.49
N ARG A 224 16.65 2.35 -7.71
CA ARG A 224 17.86 3.09 -8.10
C ARG A 224 17.64 3.90 -9.37
N GLY A 225 17.05 3.30 -10.40
CA GLY A 225 16.70 3.97 -11.64
C GLY A 225 15.66 5.07 -11.44
N TYR A 226 14.63 4.80 -10.65
CA TYR A 226 13.56 5.76 -10.35
C TYR A 226 14.11 7.02 -9.68
N PHE A 227 14.96 6.84 -8.66
CA PHE A 227 15.62 7.97 -8.02
C PHE A 227 16.64 8.64 -8.97
N ASP A 228 17.38 7.90 -9.80
CA ASP A 228 18.28 8.52 -10.80
C ASP A 228 17.55 9.45 -11.79
N GLY A 229 16.33 9.10 -12.21
CA GLY A 229 15.56 9.91 -13.17
C GLY A 229 15.03 11.24 -12.63
N GLY A 230 14.81 11.36 -11.32
CA GLY A 230 14.05 12.50 -10.79
C GLY A 230 14.33 12.92 -9.36
N THR A 231 15.48 12.54 -8.79
CA THR A 231 15.80 12.91 -7.41
C THR A 231 16.11 14.39 -7.27
N ARG A 232 15.56 15.00 -6.22
CA ARG A 232 16.05 16.27 -5.68
C ARG A 232 16.75 16.00 -4.36
N PHE A 233 17.98 16.51 -4.24
CA PHE A 233 18.78 16.39 -3.04
C PHE A 233 18.66 17.64 -2.19
N HIS A 234 18.43 17.42 -0.91
CA HIS A 234 18.59 18.43 0.12
C HIS A 234 19.58 17.91 1.16
N LEU A 235 20.20 18.81 1.92
CA LEU A 235 21.22 18.48 2.95
C LEU A 235 20.77 17.45 3.99
N ASN A 236 19.46 17.22 4.13
CA ASN A 236 18.86 16.36 5.14
C ASN A 236 17.83 15.36 4.58
N ARG A 237 17.63 15.26 3.26
CA ARG A 237 16.64 14.34 2.67
C ARG A 237 16.89 14.03 1.19
N ILE A 238 16.44 12.86 0.78
CA ILE A 238 16.34 12.39 -0.60
C ILE A 238 14.86 12.45 -0.98
N THR A 239 14.54 13.04 -2.13
CA THR A 239 13.15 13.17 -2.59
C THR A 239 13.00 12.77 -4.05
N ALA A 240 11.92 12.08 -4.39
CA ALA A 240 11.58 11.74 -5.77
C ALA A 240 10.10 12.05 -6.05
N THR A 241 9.82 12.65 -7.21
CA THR A 241 8.46 13.04 -7.60
C THR A 241 7.65 11.85 -8.12
N ALA A 242 6.37 11.79 -7.79
CA ALA A 242 5.39 10.82 -8.27
C ALA A 242 4.16 11.55 -8.83
N ALA A 243 3.74 11.15 -10.04
CA ALA A 243 2.63 11.79 -10.75
C ALA A 243 1.27 11.58 -10.09
N CYS A 244 1.12 10.49 -9.32
CA CYS A 244 -0.10 10.17 -8.58
C CYS A 244 0.23 9.50 -7.23
N ARG A 245 -0.78 9.45 -6.36
CA ARG A 245 -0.70 8.86 -5.02
C ARG A 245 -0.51 7.35 -5.04
N GLU A 246 -1.05 6.67 -6.05
CA GLU A 246 -0.88 5.23 -6.22
C GLU A 246 0.58 4.88 -6.50
N LEU A 247 1.23 5.59 -7.42
CA LEU A 247 2.66 5.42 -7.68
C LEU A 247 3.51 5.79 -6.45
N ALA A 248 3.19 6.89 -5.77
CA ALA A 248 3.89 7.29 -4.55
C ALA A 248 3.79 6.19 -3.47
N SER A 249 2.58 5.65 -3.26
CA SER A 249 2.30 4.55 -2.34
C SER A 249 3.07 3.28 -2.70
N ASP A 250 3.06 2.89 -3.98
CA ASP A 250 3.81 1.70 -4.41
C ASP A 250 5.32 1.89 -4.19
N ILE A 251 5.88 3.08 -4.46
CA ILE A 251 7.32 3.35 -4.23
C ILE A 251 7.65 3.27 -2.75
N VAL A 252 6.82 3.86 -1.87
CA VAL A 252 7.02 3.75 -0.42
C VAL A 252 6.89 2.29 0.03
N TYR A 253 5.96 1.53 -0.52
CA TYR A 253 5.84 0.09 -0.25
C TYR A 253 7.12 -0.66 -0.65
N LEU A 254 7.67 -0.41 -1.84
CA LEU A 254 8.92 -1.04 -2.27
C LEU A 254 10.11 -0.65 -1.37
N LEU A 255 10.21 0.60 -0.93
CA LEU A 255 11.24 1.04 0.01
C LEU A 255 11.10 0.34 1.37
N ASN A 256 9.85 0.11 1.82
CA ASN A 256 9.56 -0.60 3.05
C ASN A 256 10.03 -2.08 3.03
N LEU A 257 10.11 -2.72 1.85
CA LEU A 257 10.71 -4.06 1.70
C LEU A 257 12.19 -4.10 2.12
N PHE A 258 12.87 -2.95 2.10
CA PHE A 258 14.25 -2.76 2.55
C PHE A 258 14.31 -2.07 3.92
N GLU A 259 13.21 -1.98 4.67
CA GLU A 259 13.14 -1.23 5.95
C GLU A 259 13.48 0.25 5.80
N ILE A 260 13.34 0.84 4.62
CA ILE A 260 13.63 2.26 4.41
C ILE A 260 12.35 3.03 4.66
N ASN A 261 12.33 3.83 5.73
CA ASN A 261 11.19 4.67 6.04
C ASN A 261 11.13 5.86 5.08
N ALA A 262 10.11 5.85 4.23
CA ALA A 262 9.78 6.97 3.37
C ALA A 262 8.38 7.52 3.69
N GLU A 263 8.19 8.78 3.33
CA GLU A 263 6.98 9.56 3.52
C GLU A 263 6.44 10.08 2.17
N ILE A 264 5.13 10.11 2.01
CA ILE A 264 4.41 10.73 0.89
C ILE A 264 4.03 12.14 1.33
N THR A 265 4.45 13.13 0.54
CA THR A 265 4.08 14.52 0.74
C THR A 265 3.35 15.03 -0.49
N THR A 266 2.23 15.74 -0.27
CA THR A 266 1.48 16.38 -1.34
C THR A 266 2.14 17.72 -1.68
N THR A 267 2.42 17.95 -2.96
CA THR A 267 2.94 19.22 -3.48
C THR A 267 1.88 19.90 -4.34
N LEU A 268 2.12 21.15 -4.76
CA LEU A 268 1.21 21.87 -5.65
C LEU A 268 0.99 21.16 -6.99
N THR A 269 1.96 20.35 -7.43
CA THR A 269 2.02 19.80 -8.78
C THR A 269 1.95 18.27 -8.83
N GLY A 270 1.92 17.58 -7.69
CA GLY A 270 1.90 16.12 -7.61
C GLY A 270 2.28 15.62 -6.22
N PHE A 271 2.89 14.44 -6.15
CA PHE A 271 3.36 13.84 -4.89
C PHE A 271 4.88 13.77 -4.86
N GLU A 272 5.47 13.80 -3.68
CA GLU A 272 6.90 13.56 -3.46
C GLU A 272 7.06 12.45 -2.41
N VAL A 273 7.88 11.46 -2.75
CA VAL A 273 8.38 10.45 -1.82
C VAL A 273 9.64 10.98 -1.17
N VAL A 274 9.69 10.99 0.17
CA VAL A 274 10.72 11.65 0.96
C VAL A 274 11.38 10.65 1.91
N ILE A 275 12.71 10.54 1.86
CA ILE A 275 13.55 9.80 2.81
C ILE A 275 14.38 10.83 3.58
N SER A 276 14.24 10.89 4.90
CA SER A 276 14.86 11.97 5.71
C SER A 276 15.55 11.53 7.00
N GLY A 277 15.29 10.31 7.49
CA GLY A 277 16.03 9.76 8.63
C GLY A 277 17.45 9.38 8.23
N ARG A 278 18.43 9.66 9.10
CA ARG A 278 19.85 9.29 8.84
C ARG A 278 19.99 7.79 8.55
N ASP A 279 19.39 6.96 9.40
CA ASP A 279 19.46 5.50 9.27
C ASP A 279 18.79 5.01 7.98
N ASP A 280 17.68 5.65 7.58
CA ASP A 280 16.97 5.32 6.33
C ASP A 280 17.77 5.75 5.09
N ILE A 281 18.44 6.91 5.14
CA ILE A 281 19.33 7.38 4.07
C ILE A 281 20.54 6.45 3.93
N ASP A 282 21.15 6.06 5.05
CA ASP A 282 22.28 5.13 5.03
C ASP A 282 21.88 3.75 4.51
N ARG A 283 20.72 3.24 4.94
CA ARG A 283 20.15 1.99 4.43
C ARG A 283 19.81 2.10 2.93
N PHE A 284 19.27 3.22 2.48
CA PHE A 284 19.03 3.48 1.05
C PHE A 284 20.33 3.47 0.24
N ARG A 285 21.41 4.09 0.73
CA ARG A 285 22.73 4.06 0.07
C ARG A 285 23.34 2.67 0.01
N GLN A 286 23.07 1.83 1.02
CA GLN A 286 23.61 0.48 1.12
C GLN A 286 22.80 -0.52 0.29
N GLU A 287 21.50 -0.61 0.51
CA GLU A 287 20.61 -1.64 -0.07
C GLU A 287 20.20 -1.30 -1.51
N ILE A 288 19.91 -0.03 -1.81
CA ILE A 288 19.55 0.40 -3.18
C ILE A 288 20.80 0.71 -4.00
N GLU A 289 21.95 0.88 -3.34
CA GLU A 289 23.24 1.25 -3.93
C GLU A 289 23.22 2.59 -4.68
N PHE A 290 22.43 3.54 -4.21
CA PHE A 290 22.35 4.86 -4.79
C PHE A 290 23.32 5.83 -4.11
N LEU A 291 24.07 6.61 -4.90
CA LEU A 291 25.01 7.64 -4.43
C LEU A 291 25.94 7.19 -3.28
N LYS A 292 26.62 6.05 -3.46
CA LYS A 292 27.44 5.46 -2.40
C LYS A 292 28.46 6.42 -1.79
N ASN A 293 28.92 7.50 -2.46
CA ASN A 293 29.88 8.49 -1.89
C ASN A 293 29.83 9.92 -2.47
N THR A 294 28.73 10.34 -3.12
CA THR A 294 28.74 11.57 -3.95
C THR A 294 27.96 12.75 -3.39
N HIS A 295 27.14 12.57 -2.35
CA HIS A 295 26.34 13.65 -1.74
C HIS A 295 26.51 13.69 -0.23
N ASP A 296 26.54 14.90 0.33
CA ASP A 296 26.60 15.15 1.76
C ASP A 296 25.19 15.16 2.36
N PHE A 297 24.97 14.28 3.35
CA PHE A 297 23.74 14.19 4.14
C PHE A 297 24.03 14.43 5.64
N SER A 298 25.11 15.12 5.98
CA SER A 298 25.49 15.45 7.35
C SER A 298 24.39 16.19 8.13
N GLY A 299 23.47 16.87 7.43
CA GLY A 299 22.29 17.52 8.00
C GLY A 299 21.16 16.56 8.41
N ALA A 300 21.19 15.29 7.99
CA ALA A 300 20.20 14.30 8.38
C ALA A 300 20.34 13.93 9.86
N ARG A 301 19.21 13.83 10.55
CA ARG A 301 19.13 13.48 11.97
C ARG A 301 18.57 12.08 12.14
N VAL A 302 18.94 11.42 13.24
CA VAL A 302 18.24 10.21 13.67
C VAL A 302 16.83 10.61 14.03
N LYS A 303 15.84 9.96 13.43
CA LYS A 303 14.44 10.15 13.81
C LYS A 303 14.13 9.23 15.00
N PRO A 304 13.41 9.72 16.03
CA PRO A 304 12.93 8.85 17.09
C PRO A 304 11.97 7.80 16.51
N VAL A 305 11.77 6.70 17.24
CA VAL A 305 10.75 5.70 16.90
C VAL A 305 9.41 6.40 16.82
N ASN A 306 8.82 6.47 15.62
CA ASN A 306 7.47 6.96 15.44
C ASN A 306 6.51 5.86 15.92
N SER A 307 6.22 5.86 17.22
CA SER A 307 5.29 4.92 17.86
C SER A 307 3.90 5.52 18.05
N GLY A 308 3.79 6.85 18.01
CA GLY A 308 2.56 7.55 18.40
C GLY A 308 2.24 7.52 19.89
N ILE A 309 3.06 6.83 20.70
CA ILE A 309 2.76 6.55 22.10
C ILE A 309 3.16 7.72 22.99
N ASP A 310 2.22 8.15 23.82
CA ASP A 310 2.47 9.05 24.95
C ASP A 310 3.12 8.24 26.09
N TYR A 311 4.45 8.20 26.07
CA TYR A 311 5.22 7.43 27.04
C TYR A 311 5.09 7.97 28.47
N GLU A 312 4.92 9.27 28.63
CA GLU A 312 4.76 9.88 29.95
C GLU A 312 3.44 9.42 30.57
N LYS A 313 2.35 9.46 29.80
CA LYS A 313 1.04 8.96 30.23
C LYS A 313 1.08 7.46 30.54
N LEU A 314 1.75 6.66 29.71
CA LEU A 314 1.95 5.23 29.97
C LEU A 314 2.66 5.01 31.33
N CYS A 315 3.73 5.77 31.59
CA CYS A 315 4.47 5.69 32.85
C CYS A 315 3.60 6.08 34.06
N GLN A 316 2.81 7.14 33.95
CA GLN A 316 1.90 7.58 35.01
C GLN A 316 0.86 6.50 35.33
N GLU A 317 0.21 5.93 34.32
CA GLU A 317 -0.79 4.88 34.50
C GLU A 317 -0.18 3.59 35.07
N TYR A 318 1.00 3.19 34.59
CA TYR A 318 1.71 2.03 35.12
C TYR A 318 2.03 2.22 36.60
N ASN A 319 2.67 3.33 36.95
CA ASN A 319 3.08 3.63 38.33
C ASN A 319 1.88 3.77 39.28
N ALA A 320 0.76 4.33 38.81
CA ALA A 320 -0.47 4.46 39.60
C ALA A 320 -1.09 3.11 39.99
N ARG A 321 -0.80 2.04 39.23
CA ARG A 321 -1.28 0.68 39.51
C ARG A 321 -0.29 -0.15 40.34
N VAL A 322 0.97 0.25 40.43
CA VAL A 322 1.97 -0.44 41.24
C VAL A 322 1.64 -0.24 42.73
N PRO A 323 1.42 -1.31 43.52
CA PRO A 323 1.17 -1.18 44.95
C PRO A 323 2.37 -0.57 45.68
N GLU A 324 2.14 0.40 46.57
CA GLU A 324 3.19 1.20 47.25
C GLU A 324 4.27 0.37 47.98
N MET A 325 3.96 -0.86 48.42
CA MET A 325 4.89 -1.74 49.13
C MET A 325 5.43 -2.91 48.30
N SER A 326 5.17 -2.98 46.99
CA SER A 326 5.59 -4.11 46.19
C SER A 326 6.96 -3.88 45.53
N GLN A 327 7.98 -4.62 45.98
CA GLN A 327 9.29 -4.68 45.31
C GLN A 327 9.30 -5.63 44.10
N SER A 328 8.19 -6.30 43.79
CA SER A 328 8.14 -7.32 42.73
C SER A 328 7.93 -6.75 41.33
N PHE A 329 7.52 -5.48 41.20
CA PHE A 329 7.28 -4.85 39.90
C PHE A 329 8.53 -4.14 39.38
N LEU A 330 8.85 -4.39 38.12
CA LEU A 330 9.92 -3.67 37.45
C LEU A 330 9.50 -2.22 37.24
N ARG A 331 10.43 -1.28 37.47
CA ARG A 331 10.24 0.11 37.08
C ARG A 331 10.44 0.23 35.58
N LEU A 332 9.55 0.97 34.92
CA LEU A 332 9.73 1.29 33.51
C LEU A 332 11.01 2.12 33.31
N PRO A 333 11.72 1.93 32.18
CA PRO A 333 12.93 2.67 31.87
C PRO A 333 12.64 4.15 31.58
N PRO A 334 13.66 5.02 31.53
CA PRO A 334 13.48 6.45 31.30
C PRO A 334 12.86 6.81 29.94
N ASP A 335 12.99 5.96 28.92
CA ASP A 335 12.45 6.22 27.59
C ASP A 335 11.83 5.00 26.92
N LEU A 336 10.93 5.26 25.97
CA LEU A 336 10.20 4.24 25.23
C LEU A 336 11.11 3.33 24.41
N THR A 337 12.24 3.84 23.90
CA THR A 337 13.15 3.05 23.07
C THR A 337 13.81 1.95 23.89
N GLU A 338 14.22 2.25 25.12
CA GLU A 338 14.75 1.27 26.06
C GLU A 338 13.70 0.24 26.48
N LEU A 339 12.44 0.68 26.69
CA LEU A 339 11.33 -0.22 26.96
C LEU A 339 11.12 -1.20 25.80
N MET A 340 11.02 -0.71 24.56
CA MET A 340 10.78 -1.55 23.38
C MET A 340 11.88 -2.61 23.19
N LYS A 341 13.15 -2.27 23.46
CA LYS A 341 14.28 -3.21 23.34
C LYS A 341 14.25 -4.36 24.34
N ASN A 342 13.56 -4.20 25.47
CA ASN A 342 13.55 -5.15 26.57
C ASN A 342 12.12 -5.53 26.98
N LEU A 343 11.16 -5.38 26.07
CA LEU A 343 9.74 -5.37 26.39
C LEU A 343 9.29 -6.65 27.11
N ASP A 344 9.75 -7.82 26.65
CA ASP A 344 9.38 -9.12 27.22
C ASP A 344 9.65 -9.24 28.73
N LYS A 345 10.65 -8.51 29.26
CA LYS A 345 10.93 -8.50 30.71
C LYS A 345 9.77 -7.96 31.54
N TYR A 346 8.92 -7.12 30.94
CA TYR A 346 7.82 -6.43 31.61
C TYR A 346 6.47 -7.14 31.43
N GLU A 347 6.37 -8.19 30.61
CA GLU A 347 5.11 -8.88 30.28
C GLU A 347 4.30 -9.24 31.53
N GLU A 348 4.95 -9.90 32.49
CA GLU A 348 4.29 -10.33 33.73
C GLU A 348 3.83 -9.13 34.58
N SER A 349 4.60 -8.04 34.61
CA SER A 349 4.22 -6.84 35.35
C SER A 349 2.99 -6.18 34.72
N PHE A 350 2.96 -5.99 33.40
CA PHE A 350 1.79 -5.45 32.71
C PHE A 350 0.56 -6.33 32.89
N ARG A 351 0.71 -7.65 32.81
CA ARG A 351 -0.37 -8.62 33.02
C ARG A 351 -0.96 -8.52 34.42
N GLN A 352 -0.13 -8.54 35.47
CA GLN A 352 -0.57 -8.42 36.86
C GLN A 352 -1.22 -7.06 37.18
N LEU A 353 -0.82 -5.99 36.49
CA LEU A 353 -1.40 -4.66 36.62
C LEU A 353 -2.67 -4.47 35.77
N GLY A 354 -3.13 -5.50 35.03
CA GLY A 354 -4.29 -5.40 34.15
C GLY A 354 -4.09 -4.45 32.96
N LEU A 355 -2.84 -4.34 32.48
CA LEU A 355 -2.40 -3.49 31.36
C LEU A 355 -1.99 -4.34 30.14
N GLU A 356 -2.45 -5.59 30.06
CA GLU A 356 -2.10 -6.55 29.00
C GLU A 356 -2.40 -6.01 27.58
N HIS A 357 -3.52 -5.31 27.39
CA HIS A 357 -3.85 -4.69 26.10
C HIS A 357 -2.82 -3.63 25.67
N LYS A 358 -2.24 -2.89 26.64
CA LYS A 358 -1.15 -1.93 26.36
C LYS A 358 0.12 -2.65 26.01
N PHE A 359 0.46 -3.69 26.78
CA PHE A 359 1.60 -4.55 26.48
C PHE A 359 1.52 -5.13 25.08
N ASN A 360 0.36 -5.64 24.67
CA ASN A 360 0.16 -6.22 23.34
C ASN A 360 0.38 -5.18 22.23
N THR A 361 -0.11 -3.95 22.39
CA THR A 361 0.12 -2.86 21.44
C THR A 361 1.61 -2.48 21.37
N LEU A 362 2.28 -2.36 22.52
CA LEU A 362 3.72 -2.11 22.58
C LEU A 362 4.50 -3.27 21.92
N ARG A 363 4.04 -4.51 22.11
CA ARG A 363 4.64 -5.70 21.50
C ARG A 363 4.53 -5.64 20.00
N LEU A 364 3.36 -5.30 19.44
CA LEU A 364 3.20 -5.07 18.01
C LEU A 364 4.21 -4.02 17.49
N LEU A 365 4.31 -2.86 18.15
CA LEU A 365 5.20 -1.77 17.75
C LEU A 365 6.69 -2.09 17.92
N SER A 366 7.05 -3.06 18.78
CA SER A 366 8.42 -3.52 18.99
C SER A 366 8.93 -4.43 17.87
N HIS A 367 8.06 -5.01 17.05
CA HIS A 367 8.46 -5.90 15.97
C HIS A 367 9.24 -5.13 14.89
N THR A 368 10.38 -5.70 14.48
CA THR A 368 11.17 -5.17 13.36
C THR A 368 10.30 -5.07 12.10
N GLY A 369 10.33 -3.90 11.46
CA GLY A 369 9.53 -3.63 10.27
C GLY A 369 8.09 -3.20 10.54
N CYS A 370 7.69 -3.00 11.81
CA CYS A 370 6.44 -2.32 12.16
C CYS A 370 6.71 -0.85 12.48
N ARG A 371 5.78 0.04 12.08
CA ARG A 371 5.78 1.47 12.40
C ARG A 371 4.38 2.03 12.36
N VAL A 372 4.16 3.21 12.95
CA VAL A 372 2.91 3.95 12.71
C VAL A 372 3.07 4.93 11.55
N THR A 373 1.97 5.16 10.84
CA THR A 373 1.84 6.13 9.74
C THR A 373 0.63 7.02 10.01
N GLU A 374 0.75 8.31 9.76
CA GLU A 374 -0.34 9.27 10.01
C GLU A 374 -1.29 9.34 8.82
N VAL A 375 -2.60 9.33 9.07
CA VAL A 375 -3.62 9.67 8.08
C VAL A 375 -3.50 11.15 7.72
N THR A 376 -3.08 11.45 6.49
CA THR A 376 -2.87 12.82 6.01
C THR A 376 -4.12 13.38 5.34
N GLU A 377 -4.92 12.51 4.73
CA GLU A 377 -6.24 12.82 4.20
C GLU A 377 -7.25 11.73 4.59
N TYR A 378 -8.40 12.15 5.10
CA TYR A 378 -9.53 11.26 5.40
C TYR A 378 -10.02 10.52 4.15
N ALA A 379 -10.70 9.40 4.35
CA ALA A 379 -11.22 8.60 3.26
C ALA A 379 -12.26 9.35 2.42
N LYS A 380 -11.99 9.49 1.11
CA LYS A 380 -12.87 10.18 0.16
C LYS A 380 -13.47 9.18 -0.80
N TYR A 381 -14.75 9.34 -1.13
CA TYR A 381 -15.40 8.53 -2.18
C TYR A 381 -14.67 8.72 -3.52
N THR A 382 -14.33 7.61 -4.17
CA THR A 382 -13.58 7.59 -5.44
C THR A 382 -14.39 7.03 -6.61
N GLY A 383 -15.58 6.50 -6.37
CA GLY A 383 -16.41 5.85 -7.39
C GLY A 383 -16.81 4.42 -7.00
N LYS A 384 -17.34 3.70 -7.98
CA LYS A 384 -17.60 2.25 -7.88
C LYS A 384 -16.52 1.47 -8.60
N ASP A 385 -16.06 0.39 -7.99
CA ASP A 385 -15.08 -0.54 -8.59
C ASP A 385 -15.36 -1.97 -8.11
N GLU A 386 -14.76 -2.94 -8.80
CA GLU A 386 -14.74 -4.33 -8.35
C GLU A 386 -13.81 -4.47 -7.14
N VAL A 387 -14.33 -5.09 -6.07
CA VAL A 387 -13.62 -5.23 -4.79
C VAL A 387 -13.45 -6.70 -4.39
N PHE A 388 -12.42 -6.95 -3.58
CA PHE A 388 -11.94 -8.26 -3.17
C PHE A 388 -11.53 -8.22 -1.70
N GLY A 389 -11.48 -9.37 -1.03
CA GLY A 389 -10.94 -9.46 0.32
C GLY A 389 -10.26 -10.80 0.61
N VAL A 390 -9.30 -10.78 1.53
CA VAL A 390 -8.66 -11.99 2.08
C VAL A 390 -9.59 -12.57 3.14
N VAL A 391 -9.80 -13.89 3.10
CA VAL A 391 -10.81 -14.56 3.94
C VAL A 391 -10.16 -15.51 4.95
N ASN A 392 -10.73 -15.61 6.15
CA ASN A 392 -10.39 -16.62 7.17
C ASN A 392 -8.87 -16.78 7.40
N VAL A 393 -8.20 -15.72 7.84
CA VAL A 393 -6.79 -15.77 8.25
C VAL A 393 -6.70 -16.41 9.63
N ASP A 394 -6.09 -17.60 9.71
CA ASP A 394 -6.08 -18.45 10.89
C ASP A 394 -5.57 -17.71 12.15
N GLY A 395 -6.36 -17.72 13.23
CA GLY A 395 -5.99 -17.25 14.58
C GLY A 395 -5.80 -15.74 14.77
N SER A 396 -5.38 -15.01 13.73
CA SER A 396 -5.07 -13.58 13.82
C SER A 396 -6.16 -12.69 13.23
N HIS A 397 -6.90 -13.14 12.22
CA HIS A 397 -7.90 -12.33 11.52
C HIS A 397 -7.35 -10.99 10.94
N THR A 398 -6.06 -10.93 10.61
CA THR A 398 -5.41 -9.73 10.05
C THR A 398 -4.46 -10.06 8.91
N TRP A 399 -4.27 -9.09 8.02
CA TRP A 399 -3.30 -9.14 6.93
C TRP A 399 -2.86 -7.71 6.54
N CYS A 400 -1.96 -7.57 5.58
CA CYS A 400 -1.42 -6.26 5.15
C CYS A 400 -1.88 -5.85 3.75
N ALA A 401 -2.56 -4.70 3.66
CA ALA A 401 -3.00 -4.04 2.43
C ALA A 401 -2.14 -2.79 2.15
N ASN A 402 -1.34 -2.79 1.08
CA ASN A 402 -0.34 -1.74 0.79
C ASN A 402 0.54 -1.41 2.00
N GLY A 403 0.89 -2.43 2.79
CA GLY A 403 1.67 -2.30 4.03
C GLY A 403 0.88 -1.84 5.24
N ILE A 404 -0.41 -1.49 5.14
CA ILE A 404 -1.27 -1.16 6.28
C ILE A 404 -1.92 -2.44 6.82
N VAL A 405 -1.92 -2.61 8.14
CA VAL A 405 -2.58 -3.76 8.80
C VAL A 405 -4.10 -3.57 8.81
N VAL A 406 -4.81 -4.59 8.33
CA VAL A 406 -6.26 -4.60 8.10
C VAL A 406 -6.89 -5.92 8.55
N SER A 407 -8.21 -5.93 8.74
CA SER A 407 -8.96 -7.14 9.10
C SER A 407 -9.18 -8.07 7.89
N ASP A 408 -9.28 -9.37 8.13
CA ASP A 408 -9.81 -10.31 7.14
C ASP A 408 -11.34 -10.27 7.05
N ILE A 409 -11.89 -11.02 6.11
CA ILE A 409 -13.32 -11.35 6.05
C ILE A 409 -13.50 -12.69 6.77
N VAL A 410 -14.25 -12.68 7.88
CA VAL A 410 -14.55 -13.90 8.66
C VAL A 410 -15.85 -14.52 8.14
N HIS A 411 -15.78 -15.76 7.63
CA HIS A 411 -16.96 -16.52 7.22
C HIS A 411 -17.38 -17.51 8.32
N PRO A 412 -18.66 -17.57 8.72
CA PRO A 412 -19.13 -18.48 9.77
C PRO A 412 -19.04 -19.98 9.44
N ASP A 413 -18.73 -20.38 8.19
CA ASP A 413 -18.76 -21.79 7.78
C ASP A 413 -17.41 -22.50 7.94
N ASN A 414 -16.38 -21.81 8.46
CA ASN A 414 -15.05 -22.39 8.73
C ASN A 414 -14.69 -22.45 10.23
N THR A 415 -15.60 -22.09 11.15
CA THR A 415 -15.39 -22.31 12.59
C THR A 415 -15.66 -23.75 13.03
N ALA A 416 -16.06 -24.64 12.12
CA ALA A 416 -16.17 -26.07 12.37
C ALA A 416 -14.81 -26.78 12.22
N GLY A 417 -13.84 -26.43 13.06
CA GLY A 417 -12.61 -27.21 13.18
C GLY A 417 -11.41 -26.49 13.74
N GLN A 418 -11.43 -26.15 15.04
CA GLN A 418 -10.35 -26.37 16.02
C GLN A 418 -10.64 -25.60 17.32
N ILE A 419 -11.12 -26.35 18.32
CA ILE A 419 -10.90 -26.09 19.75
C ILE A 419 -9.69 -26.90 20.16
#